data_AF-A0AAU7RKU0-F1
#
_entry.id   AF-A0AAU7RKU0-F1
#
_cell.length_a   1.000
_cell.length_b   1.000
_cell.length_c   1.000
_cell.angle_alpha   90.00
_cell.angle_beta   90.00
_cell.angle_gamma   90.00
#
_symmetry.space_group_name_H-M   'P 1'
#
loop_
_entity.id
_entity.type
_entity.pdbx_description
1 polymer ?
#
loop_
_entity_poly.entity_id
_entity_poly.type
_entity_poly.pdbx_seq_one_letter_code
_entity_poly.pdbx_strand_id
1 'polypeptide(L)' 'MNEFEASLIIKAGAEQLSTASADPRSEEGYAAVKANLSEALNHLATALENFESNTAAPTRSIGWLQDLRRVADDLVQKPD' A
#
# COMPACT_ATOMS: atom_id res chain seq x y z
N MET A 1 -17.17 4.69 6.88
CA MET A 1 -16.10 4.77 5.88
C MET A 1 -16.54 4.00 4.65
N ASN A 2 -16.71 4.68 3.53
CA ASN A 2 -17.04 4.06 2.25
C ASN A 2 -15.75 3.75 1.44
N GLU A 3 -15.91 3.04 0.32
CA GLU A 3 -14.79 2.58 -0.52
C GLU A 3 -13.89 3.74 -0.98
N PHE A 4 -14.51 4.85 -1.35
CA PHE A 4 -13.83 6.06 -1.82
C PHE A 4 -13.03 6.75 -0.71
N GLU A 5 -13.59 6.86 0.49
CA GLU A 5 -12.94 7.51 1.64
C GLU A 5 -11.65 6.80 2.06
N ALA A 6 -11.60 5.47 1.99
CA ALA A 6 -10.37 4.77 2.36
C ALA A 6 -9.38 4.61 1.20
N SER A 7 -9.81 4.58 -0.06
CA SER A 7 -8.89 4.77 -1.20
C SER A 7 -8.15 6.11 -1.09
N LEU A 8 -8.85 7.18 -0.66
CA LEU A 8 -8.22 8.48 -0.39
C LEU A 8 -7.18 8.41 0.74
N ILE A 9 -7.46 7.68 1.82
CA ILE A 9 -6.53 7.50 2.94
C ILE A 9 -5.30 6.71 2.51
N ILE A 10 -5.48 5.60 1.77
CA ILE A 10 -4.37 4.77 1.26
C ILE A 10 -3.49 5.60 0.32
N LYS A 11 -4.10 6.33 -0.61
CA LYS A 11 -3.38 7.19 -1.56
C LYS A 11 -2.60 8.30 -0.84
N ALA A 12 -3.23 9.01 0.11
CA ALA A 12 -2.56 10.05 0.89
C ALA A 12 -1.38 9.49 1.71
N GLY A 13 -1.54 8.29 2.29
CA GLY A 13 -0.45 7.59 2.98
C GLY A 13 0.71 7.25 2.05
N ALA A 14 0.42 6.76 0.84
CA ALA A 14 1.43 6.46 -0.17
C ALA A 14 2.18 7.72 -0.64
N GLU A 15 1.47 8.83 -0.87
CA GLU A 15 2.07 10.12 -1.26
C GLU A 15 2.99 10.70 -0.17
N GLN A 16 2.60 10.58 1.10
CA GLN A 16 3.44 11.00 2.22
C GLN A 16 4.71 10.16 2.35
N LEU A 17 4.61 8.84 2.19
CA LEU A 17 5.75 7.93 2.17
C LEU A 17 6.68 8.22 1.00
N SER A 18 6.13 8.46 -0.19
CA SER A 18 6.90 8.85 -1.37
C SER A 18 7.62 10.19 -1.17
N THR A 19 6.95 11.17 -0.56
CA THR A 19 7.55 12.50 -0.28
C THR A 19 8.67 12.39 0.73
N ALA A 20 8.46 11.63 1.81
CA ALA A 20 9.51 11.32 2.77
C ALA A 20 10.69 10.61 2.08
N SER A 21 10.46 9.91 0.97
CA SER A 21 11.46 9.13 0.21
C SER A 21 12.32 9.90 -0.74
N ALA A 22 11.92 11.12 -1.05
CA ALA A 22 12.69 12.02 -1.85
C ALA A 22 13.75 12.79 -1.04
N ASP A 23 13.85 12.60 0.29
CA ASP A 23 14.86 13.26 1.12
C ASP A 23 16.27 12.65 0.87
N PRO A 24 17.19 13.40 0.23
CA PRO A 24 18.52 12.90 -0.16
C PRO A 24 19.49 12.75 1.02
N ARG A 25 19.06 13.02 2.26
CA ARG A 25 19.90 12.86 3.47
C ARG A 25 19.88 11.44 4.03
N SER A 26 19.14 10.52 3.42
CA SER A 26 18.97 9.14 3.88
C SER A 26 19.73 8.18 2.96
N GLU A 27 21.03 8.06 3.16
CA GLU A 27 21.90 7.33 2.24
C GLU A 27 21.84 5.78 2.38
N GLU A 28 21.20 5.20 3.42
CA GLU A 28 21.10 3.73 3.56
C GLU A 28 19.75 3.21 4.10
N GLY A 29 19.00 4.02 4.85
CA GLY A 29 17.73 3.57 5.46
C GLY A 29 16.57 3.48 4.47
N TYR A 30 16.64 4.18 3.34
CA TYR A 30 15.46 4.38 2.50
C TYR A 30 15.01 3.13 1.75
N ALA A 31 15.94 2.31 1.27
CA ALA A 31 15.59 1.04 0.62
C ALA A 31 14.93 0.06 1.60
N ALA A 32 15.45 -0.02 2.84
CA ALA A 32 14.87 -0.84 3.90
C ALA A 32 13.47 -0.34 4.31
N VAL A 33 13.27 0.98 4.40
CA VAL A 33 11.95 1.58 4.68
C VAL A 33 10.95 1.27 3.55
N LYS A 34 11.35 1.44 2.28
CA LYS A 34 10.50 1.10 1.12
C LYS A 34 10.12 -0.39 1.11
N ALA A 35 11.07 -1.27 1.39
CA ALA A 35 10.82 -2.72 1.50
C ALA A 35 9.85 -3.05 2.64
N ASN A 36 10.06 -2.50 3.84
CA ASN A 36 9.18 -2.72 4.99
C ASN A 36 7.75 -2.23 4.73
N LEU A 37 7.60 -1.11 4.02
CA LEU A 37 6.29 -0.56 3.67
C LEU A 37 5.58 -1.40 2.61
N SER A 38 6.32 -1.85 1.58
CA SER A 38 5.81 -2.79 0.59
C SER A 38 5.33 -4.09 1.25
N GLU A 39 6.10 -4.64 2.19
CA GLU A 39 5.71 -5.82 2.96
C GLU A 39 4.44 -5.57 3.80
N ALA A 40 4.35 -4.44 4.49
CA ALA A 40 3.18 -4.07 5.27
C ALA A 40 1.91 -3.94 4.40
N LEU A 41 2.02 -3.34 3.21
CA LEU A 41 0.91 -3.22 2.26
C LEU A 41 0.46 -4.59 1.74
N ASN A 42 1.41 -5.50 1.48
CA ASN A 42 1.11 -6.88 1.09
C ASN A 42 0.40 -7.66 2.22
N HIS A 43 0.81 -7.47 3.47
CA HIS A 43 0.11 -8.06 4.62
C HIS A 43 -1.31 -7.52 4.77
N LEU A 44 -1.53 -6.22 4.56
CA LEU A 44 -2.87 -5.62 4.59
C LEU A 44 -3.75 -6.14 3.46
N ALA A 45 -3.21 -6.27 2.25
CA ALA A 45 -3.94 -6.88 1.13
C ALA A 45 -4.34 -8.32 1.47
N THR A 46 -3.42 -9.13 2.02
CA THR A 46 -3.70 -10.52 2.41
C THR A 46 -4.76 -10.60 3.51
N ALA A 47 -4.70 -9.72 4.52
CA ALA A 47 -5.72 -9.66 5.58
C ALA A 47 -7.10 -9.30 5.03
N LEU A 48 -7.15 -8.38 4.06
CA LEU A 48 -8.38 -7.95 3.39
C LEU A 48 -8.98 -9.06 2.52
N GLU A 49 -8.16 -9.79 1.78
CA GLU A 49 -8.55 -10.97 0.99
C GLU A 49 -9.16 -12.07 1.88
N ASN A 50 -8.51 -12.36 3.02
CA ASN A 50 -8.99 -13.33 4.00
C ASN A 50 -10.30 -12.89 4.66
N PHE A 51 -10.45 -11.59 4.91
CA PHE A 51 -11.69 -11.03 5.44
C PHE A 51 -12.83 -11.21 4.45
N GLU A 52 -12.66 -10.77 3.19
CA GLU A 52 -13.69 -10.91 2.14
C GLU A 52 -14.07 -12.35 1.84
N SER A 53 -13.09 -13.27 1.85
CA SER A 53 -13.35 -14.69 1.63
C SER A 53 -14.26 -15.31 2.69
N ASN A 54 -14.38 -14.66 3.86
CA ASN A 54 -15.26 -15.05 4.96
C ASN A 54 -16.54 -14.20 5.04
N THR A 55 -16.77 -13.23 4.13
CA THR A 55 -18.01 -12.45 4.09
C THR A 55 -19.04 -13.04 3.11
N ALA A 56 -20.32 -12.90 3.43
CA ALA A 56 -21.41 -13.39 2.57
C ALA A 56 -21.66 -12.52 1.31
N ALA A 57 -20.94 -11.40 1.15
CA ALA A 57 -21.08 -10.45 0.04
C ALA A 57 -19.70 -9.90 -0.40
N PRO A 58 -18.91 -10.68 -1.18
CA PRO A 58 -17.46 -10.48 -1.36
C PRO A 58 -17.00 -9.30 -2.24
N THR A 59 -17.87 -8.33 -2.54
CA THR A 59 -17.64 -7.42 -3.69
C THR A 59 -17.09 -6.05 -3.33
N ARG A 60 -16.81 -5.75 -2.05
CA ARG A 60 -16.53 -4.37 -1.61
C ARG A 60 -15.06 -3.97 -1.52
N SER A 61 -14.12 -4.89 -1.63
CA SER A 61 -12.70 -4.54 -1.46
C SER A 61 -11.73 -5.18 -2.45
N ILE A 62 -12.23 -5.73 -3.56
CA ILE A 62 -11.38 -6.20 -4.67
C ILE A 62 -10.53 -5.05 -5.26
N GLY A 63 -11.11 -3.85 -5.41
CA GLY A 63 -10.37 -2.67 -5.88
C GLY A 63 -9.25 -2.26 -4.92
N TRP A 64 -9.51 -2.34 -3.62
CA TRP A 64 -8.52 -2.03 -2.58
C TRP A 64 -7.38 -3.04 -2.53
N LEU A 65 -7.69 -4.32 -2.74
CA LEU A 65 -6.68 -5.36 -2.84
C LEU A 65 -5.67 -5.03 -3.96
N GLN A 66 -6.18 -4.62 -5.12
CA GLN A 66 -5.36 -4.27 -6.28
C GLN A 66 -4.53 -3.00 -6.03
N ASP A 67 -5.13 -1.97 -5.41
CA ASP A 67 -4.42 -0.73 -5.10
C ASP A 67 -3.30 -0.95 -4.07
N LEU A 68 -3.54 -1.72 -3.01
CA LEU A 68 -2.53 -2.03 -2.00
C LEU A 68 -1.33 -2.76 -2.60
N ARG A 69 -1.58 -3.77 -3.45
CA ARG A 69 -0.52 -4.53 -4.13
C ARG A 69 0.25 -3.66 -5.12
N ARG A 70 -0.44 -2.83 -5.91
CA ARG A 70 0.20 -1.91 -6.86
C ARG A 70 1.12 -0.91 -6.16
N VAL A 71 0.69 -0.30 -5.06
CA VAL A 71 1.54 0.62 -4.29
C VAL A 71 2.73 -0.10 -3.67
N ALA A 72 2.54 -1.35 -3.21
CA ALA A 72 3.64 -2.17 -2.69
C ALA A 72 4.70 -2.42 -3.77
N ASP A 73 4.29 -2.69 -5.01
CA ASP A 73 5.18 -2.90 -6.15
C ASP A 73 5.89 -1.59 -6.55
N ASP A 74 5.16 -0.48 -6.63
CA ASP A 74 5.70 0.84 -7.00
C ASP A 74 6.78 1.31 -6.00
N LEU A 75 6.67 0.94 -4.72
CA LEU A 75 7.65 1.30 -3.68
C LEU A 75 9.00 0.59 -3.85
N VAL A 76 9.01 -0.62 -4.43
CA VAL A 76 10.24 -1.42 -4.60
C VAL A 76 10.82 -1.35 -6.01
N GLN A 77 10.04 -0.91 -6.99
CA GLN A 77 10.56 -0.59 -8.32
C GLN A 77 11.41 0.68 -8.26
N LYS A 78 12.65 0.60 -8.77
CA LYS A 78 13.49 1.79 -8.96
C LYS A 78 12.84 2.66 -10.05
N PRO A 79 12.72 3.98 -9.84
CA PRO A 79 12.43 4.87 -10.96
C PRO A 79 13.61 4.74 -11.96
N ASP A 80 13.30 4.40 -13.20
CA ASP A 80 14.25 4.47 -14.33
C ASP A 80 14.78 5.91 -14.50
#